data_AF-A0A4Y6KWM1-F1
#
_entry.id   AF-A0A4Y6KWM1-F1
#
_cell.length_a   1.000
_cell.length_b   1.000
_cell.length_c   1.000
_cell.angle_alpha   90.00
_cell.angle_beta   90.00
_cell.angle_gamma   90.00
#
_symmetry.space_group_name_H-M   'P 1'
#
loop_
_entity.id
_entity.type
_entity.pdbx_description
1 polymer ?
#
loop_
_entity_poly.entity_id
_entity_poly.type
_entity_poly.pdbx_seq_one_letter_code
_entity_poly.pdbx_strand_id
1 'polypeptide(L)'
;MKIHEYQAKEVLRKYGVVTPRGIHCTSVDDAVKAAEQLGGKIWVVKAQIHAGGRGKGGGVKVAKSLDEVRQYASQILGMQLVTHQTGPEGQKVRNLLIEEGADIQHEYYVAALTDRATQKVAMMASSEGGMDIEEVAHNTPEKIIKVFVDPLVGLTDAQATELAKGIGMPEGSVAQAVDTLKKLYTCYMETDASLAEINPLIHEGNGTVKALDAKFNFDSNALFRHPEIVAYRDLDEEDADEIEASKFDLAYISLDGNIGCLVNGAGLAMATMDTIKLFGAEPANFLDVGGGATTEKVTEAFKIMLKNPKVKGILVNIFGGIMRCDTIATGVVAAAKEVHLSVPLVVRMKGTNEELGKKILAESGLPIISANTMAEAATAIVAAVK
;
A
#
# COMPACT_ATOMS: atom_id res chain seq x y z
N MET A 1 1.76 4.54 4.52
CA MET A 1 0.32 4.88 4.40
C MET A 1 0.07 5.54 3.06
N LYS A 2 -1.02 5.18 2.37
CA LYS A 2 -1.43 5.78 1.08
C LYS A 2 -2.51 6.84 1.33
N ILE A 3 -2.69 7.75 0.38
CA ILE A 3 -3.78 8.73 0.36
C ILE A 3 -4.43 8.79 -1.02
N HIS A 4 -5.64 9.30 -1.09
CA HIS A 4 -6.36 9.53 -2.35
C HIS A 4 -5.73 10.66 -3.17
N GLU A 5 -5.99 10.65 -4.48
CA GLU A 5 -5.51 11.70 -5.40
C GLU A 5 -5.95 13.10 -4.97
N TYR A 6 -7.21 13.29 -4.54
CA TYR A 6 -7.69 14.62 -4.13
C TYR A 6 -6.90 15.17 -2.92
N GLN A 7 -6.48 14.29 -2.00
CA GLN A 7 -5.64 14.61 -0.84
C GLN A 7 -4.21 14.88 -1.29
N ALA A 8 -3.66 14.05 -2.18
CA ALA A 8 -2.32 14.25 -2.75
C ALA A 8 -2.20 15.60 -3.47
N LYS A 9 -3.22 15.99 -4.23
CA LYS A 9 -3.29 17.31 -4.86
C LYS A 9 -3.40 18.44 -3.83
N GLU A 10 -4.09 18.23 -2.71
CA GLU A 10 -4.10 19.21 -1.61
C GLU A 10 -2.71 19.39 -1.00
N VAL A 11 -2.00 18.30 -0.75
CA VAL A 11 -0.61 18.33 -0.28
C VAL A 11 0.27 19.09 -1.28
N LEU A 12 0.25 18.72 -2.57
CA LEU A 12 1.01 19.42 -3.62
C LEU A 12 0.73 20.92 -3.69
N ARG A 13 -0.54 21.34 -3.54
CA ARG A 13 -0.91 22.77 -3.52
C ARG A 13 -0.30 23.52 -2.33
N LYS A 14 -0.15 22.89 -1.16
CA LYS A 14 0.52 23.50 0.02
C LYS A 14 1.99 23.84 -0.28
N TYR A 15 2.62 23.10 -1.19
CA TYR A 15 3.98 23.35 -1.69
C TYR A 15 4.03 24.22 -2.96
N GLY A 16 2.89 24.75 -3.42
CA GLY A 16 2.81 25.61 -4.59
C GLY A 16 2.99 24.88 -5.93
N VAL A 17 2.80 23.56 -5.97
CA VAL A 17 2.67 22.81 -7.22
C VAL A 17 1.28 23.07 -7.80
N VAL A 18 1.22 23.41 -9.09
CA VAL A 18 -0.03 23.72 -9.78
C VAL A 18 -0.77 22.42 -10.07
N THR A 19 -2.02 22.32 -9.61
CA THR A 19 -2.97 21.25 -9.95
C THR A 19 -4.21 21.88 -10.59
N PRO A 20 -5.01 21.12 -11.36
CA PRO A 20 -6.33 21.59 -11.74
C PRO A 20 -7.23 21.80 -10.50
N ARG A 21 -8.28 22.62 -10.66
CA ARG A 21 -9.32 22.74 -9.65
C ARG A 21 -10.18 21.49 -9.66
N GLY A 22 -10.33 20.87 -8.49
CA GLY A 22 -11.20 19.72 -8.30
C GLY A 22 -11.85 19.70 -6.93
N ILE A 23 -12.98 19.02 -6.83
CA ILE A 23 -13.83 18.93 -5.64
C ILE A 23 -14.12 17.46 -5.36
N HIS A 24 -13.79 17.03 -4.13
CA HIS A 24 -14.13 15.70 -3.62
C HIS A 24 -15.64 15.60 -3.37
N CYS A 25 -16.22 14.47 -3.75
CA CYS A 25 -17.66 14.22 -3.69
C CYS A 25 -17.92 12.80 -3.16
N THR A 26 -19.00 12.65 -2.37
CA THR A 26 -19.43 11.34 -1.82
C THR A 26 -20.81 10.91 -2.32
N SER A 27 -21.46 11.74 -3.15
CA SER A 27 -22.72 11.43 -3.80
C SER A 27 -22.76 11.95 -5.24
N VAL A 28 -23.69 11.41 -6.03
CA VAL A 28 -23.94 11.88 -7.40
C VAL A 28 -24.40 13.33 -7.43
N ASP A 29 -25.20 13.77 -6.46
CA ASP A 29 -25.67 15.16 -6.40
C ASP A 29 -24.54 16.12 -6.02
N ASP A 30 -23.62 15.71 -5.15
CA ASP A 30 -22.40 16.49 -4.87
C ASP A 30 -21.55 16.62 -6.12
N ALA A 31 -21.43 15.56 -6.92
CA ALA A 31 -20.68 15.58 -8.17
C ALA A 31 -21.24 16.61 -9.18
N VAL A 32 -22.57 16.70 -9.31
CA VAL A 32 -23.21 17.70 -10.18
C VAL A 32 -22.98 19.11 -9.64
N LYS A 33 -23.19 19.35 -8.35
CA LYS A 33 -22.93 20.66 -7.71
C LYS A 33 -21.47 21.08 -7.84
N ALA A 34 -20.54 20.13 -7.72
CA ALA A 34 -19.12 20.38 -7.91
C ALA A 34 -18.82 20.84 -9.34
N ALA A 35 -19.40 20.18 -10.35
CA ALA A 35 -19.25 20.60 -11.75
C ALA A 35 -19.84 22.01 -11.99
N GLU A 36 -21.01 22.31 -11.42
CA GLU A 36 -21.60 23.66 -11.46
C GLU A 36 -20.69 24.72 -10.83
N GLN A 37 -20.11 24.42 -9.65
CA GLN A 37 -19.21 25.32 -8.94
C GLN A 37 -17.89 25.56 -9.69
N LEU A 38 -17.31 24.50 -10.28
CA LEU A 38 -16.10 24.62 -11.09
C LEU A 38 -16.35 25.46 -12.35
N GLY A 39 -17.58 25.38 -12.89
CA GLY A 39 -17.97 25.99 -14.15
C GLY A 39 -17.21 25.39 -15.34
N GLY A 40 -17.38 25.98 -16.51
CA GLY A 40 -16.74 25.52 -17.74
C GLY A 40 -17.64 24.63 -18.60
N LYS A 41 -17.01 23.82 -19.45
CA LYS A 41 -17.71 22.98 -20.46
C LYS A 41 -17.25 21.53 -20.45
N ILE A 42 -16.15 21.23 -19.76
CA ILE A 42 -15.54 19.91 -19.71
C ILE A 42 -15.13 19.65 -18.27
N TRP A 43 -15.50 18.48 -17.76
CA TRP A 43 -15.14 17.98 -16.45
C TRP A 43 -14.61 16.56 -16.56
N VAL A 44 -13.85 16.13 -15.56
CA VAL A 44 -13.40 14.75 -15.43
C VAL A 44 -13.99 14.18 -14.15
N VAL A 45 -14.70 13.05 -14.27
CA VAL A 45 -15.21 12.27 -13.13
C VAL A 45 -14.19 11.16 -12.85
N LYS A 46 -13.54 11.21 -11.69
CA LYS A 46 -12.47 10.26 -11.29
C LYS A 46 -12.87 9.49 -10.03
N ALA A 47 -12.84 8.17 -10.10
CA ALA A 47 -12.88 7.28 -8.95
C ALA A 47 -11.69 7.58 -8.04
N GLN A 48 -11.94 7.69 -6.73
CA GLN A 48 -10.90 7.84 -5.72
C GLN A 48 -10.74 6.50 -5.00
N ILE A 49 -9.66 5.81 -5.37
CA ILE A 49 -9.13 4.59 -4.75
C ILE A 49 -7.61 4.72 -4.70
N HIS A 50 -6.93 4.01 -3.81
CA HIS A 50 -5.47 4.08 -3.65
C HIS A 50 -4.67 3.40 -4.78
N ALA A 51 -5.33 2.60 -5.61
CA ALA A 51 -4.71 1.88 -6.72
C ALA A 51 -4.65 2.71 -8.01
N GLY A 52 -3.58 2.54 -8.78
CA GLY A 52 -3.39 3.12 -10.11
C GLY A 52 -4.19 2.39 -11.20
N GLY A 53 -4.07 2.85 -12.46
CA GLY A 53 -4.72 2.20 -13.60
C GLY A 53 -6.24 2.43 -13.72
N ARG A 54 -6.79 3.38 -12.96
CA ARG A 54 -8.23 3.68 -12.87
C ARG A 54 -8.89 3.97 -14.21
N GLY A 55 -8.19 4.64 -15.13
CA GLY A 55 -8.71 4.93 -16.47
C GLY A 55 -8.98 3.67 -17.30
N LYS A 56 -8.04 2.72 -17.31
CA LYS A 56 -8.21 1.41 -17.98
C LYS A 56 -9.35 0.60 -17.35
N GLY A 57 -9.56 0.72 -16.04
CA GLY A 57 -10.68 0.10 -15.31
C GLY A 57 -12.03 0.80 -15.44
N GLY A 58 -12.13 1.91 -16.20
CA GLY A 58 -13.37 2.66 -16.40
C GLY A 58 -13.71 3.66 -15.28
N GLY A 59 -12.82 3.83 -14.30
CA GLY A 59 -12.98 4.77 -13.18
C GLY A 59 -12.63 6.22 -13.51
N VAL A 60 -12.28 6.56 -14.75
CA VAL A 60 -12.03 7.95 -15.19
C VAL A 60 -12.82 8.22 -16.46
N LYS A 61 -13.67 9.26 -16.45
CA LYS A 61 -14.53 9.63 -17.58
C LYS A 61 -14.53 11.14 -17.80
N VAL A 62 -14.44 11.56 -19.04
CA VAL A 62 -14.56 12.97 -19.44
C VAL A 62 -16.01 13.28 -19.76
N ALA A 63 -16.59 14.26 -19.07
CA ALA A 63 -17.95 14.77 -19.24
C ALA A 63 -17.95 16.14 -19.92
N LYS A 64 -18.89 16.35 -20.84
CA LYS A 64 -19.09 17.60 -21.60
C LYS A 64 -20.39 18.33 -21.26
N SER A 65 -21.13 17.81 -20.27
CA SER A 65 -22.37 18.40 -19.77
C SER A 65 -22.61 17.95 -18.31
N LEU A 66 -23.47 18.67 -17.59
CA LEU A 66 -23.87 18.27 -16.23
C LEU A 66 -24.63 16.94 -16.22
N ASP A 67 -25.38 16.63 -17.28
CA ASP A 67 -26.06 15.34 -17.45
C ASP A 67 -25.04 14.19 -17.59
N GLU A 68 -23.97 14.39 -18.36
CA GLU A 68 -22.88 13.43 -18.46
C GLU A 68 -22.13 13.27 -17.13
N VAL A 69 -21.92 14.35 -16.37
CA VAL A 69 -21.34 14.26 -15.00
C VAL A 69 -22.22 13.39 -14.12
N ARG A 70 -23.55 13.62 -14.10
CA ARG A 70 -24.51 12.82 -13.33
C ARG A 70 -24.47 11.35 -13.75
N GLN A 71 -24.48 11.10 -15.06
CA GLN A 71 -24.43 9.75 -15.61
C GLN A 71 -23.16 9.01 -15.18
N TYR A 72 -21.97 9.58 -15.41
CA TYR A 72 -20.71 8.92 -15.07
C TYR A 72 -20.51 8.79 -13.56
N ALA A 73 -20.90 9.79 -12.77
CA ALA A 73 -20.87 9.69 -11.32
C ALA A 73 -21.74 8.53 -10.81
N SER A 74 -22.93 8.33 -11.41
CA SER A 74 -23.83 7.22 -11.05
C SER A 74 -23.28 5.84 -11.43
N GLN A 75 -22.47 5.77 -12.50
CA GLN A 75 -21.82 4.54 -12.94
C GLN A 75 -20.60 4.19 -12.09
N ILE A 76 -19.83 5.21 -11.68
CA ILE A 76 -18.56 5.03 -10.98
C ILE A 76 -18.78 4.87 -9.48
N LEU A 77 -19.63 5.70 -8.86
CA LEU A 77 -19.84 5.63 -7.42
C LEU A 77 -20.50 4.30 -7.03
N GLY A 78 -19.84 3.55 -6.14
CA GLY A 78 -20.29 2.24 -5.67
C GLY A 78 -19.84 1.06 -6.54
N MET A 79 -19.18 1.30 -7.69
CA MET A 79 -18.65 0.21 -8.52
C MET A 79 -17.50 -0.51 -7.81
N GLN A 80 -17.31 -1.79 -8.14
CA GLN A 80 -16.09 -2.52 -7.80
C GLN A 80 -15.07 -2.27 -8.92
N LEU A 81 -14.10 -1.38 -8.67
CA LEU A 81 -13.12 -0.97 -9.66
C LEU A 81 -11.93 -1.93 -9.66
N VAL A 82 -11.87 -2.75 -10.70
CA VAL A 82 -10.75 -3.65 -10.98
C VAL A 82 -9.71 -2.92 -11.83
N THR A 83 -8.47 -2.90 -11.34
CA THR A 83 -7.30 -2.45 -12.07
C THR A 83 -6.21 -3.51 -11.99
N HIS A 84 -5.12 -3.33 -12.74
CA HIS A 84 -3.96 -4.22 -12.64
C HIS A 84 -3.29 -4.20 -11.25
N GLN A 85 -3.61 -3.21 -10.39
CA GLN A 85 -3.05 -3.07 -9.03
C GLN A 85 -4.00 -3.51 -7.91
N THR A 86 -5.28 -3.78 -8.19
CA THR A 86 -6.29 -4.16 -7.17
C THR A 86 -6.61 -5.66 -7.15
N GLY A 87 -5.98 -6.46 -8.01
CA GLY A 87 -6.38 -7.86 -8.19
C GLY A 87 -7.83 -8.04 -8.72
N PRO A 88 -8.29 -9.29 -8.83
CA PRO A 88 -9.64 -9.62 -9.30
C PRO A 88 -10.78 -9.14 -8.37
N GLU A 89 -10.50 -8.95 -7.09
CA GLU A 89 -11.42 -8.45 -6.08
C GLU A 89 -11.78 -6.97 -6.31
N GLY A 90 -10.88 -6.19 -6.90
CA GLY A 90 -11.08 -4.76 -7.13
C GLY A 90 -11.13 -3.94 -5.83
N GLN A 91 -11.37 -2.64 -5.97
CA GLN A 91 -11.66 -1.75 -4.84
C GLN A 91 -13.02 -1.07 -5.01
N LYS A 92 -13.83 -1.04 -3.95
CA LYS A 92 -15.14 -0.39 -4.00
C LYS A 92 -14.98 1.12 -4.03
N VAL A 93 -15.50 1.77 -5.07
CA VAL A 93 -15.41 3.22 -5.18
C VAL A 93 -16.42 3.89 -4.26
N ARG A 94 -15.93 4.61 -3.25
CA ARG A 94 -16.77 5.36 -2.27
C ARG A 94 -16.68 6.87 -2.44
N ASN A 95 -15.64 7.31 -3.11
CA ASN A 95 -15.25 8.70 -3.23
C ASN A 95 -15.07 9.04 -4.71
N LEU A 96 -15.51 10.22 -5.11
CA LEU A 96 -15.31 10.79 -6.44
C LEU A 96 -14.48 12.08 -6.33
N LEU A 97 -13.73 12.38 -7.37
CA LEU A 97 -13.15 13.69 -7.64
C LEU A 97 -13.74 14.20 -8.94
N ILE A 98 -14.40 15.36 -8.87
CA ILE A 98 -14.84 16.11 -10.05
C ILE A 98 -13.82 17.20 -10.29
N GLU A 99 -13.23 17.21 -11.46
CA GLU A 99 -12.13 18.10 -11.82
C GLU A 99 -12.41 18.85 -13.11
N GLU A 100 -11.89 20.07 -13.25
CA GLU A 100 -11.97 20.82 -14.50
C GLU A 100 -11.15 20.15 -15.62
N GLY A 101 -11.60 20.28 -16.88
CA GLY A 101 -10.83 19.82 -18.03
C GLY A 101 -9.51 20.60 -18.19
N ALA A 102 -8.47 19.90 -18.68
CA ALA A 102 -7.17 20.48 -19.03
C ALA A 102 -6.88 20.36 -20.52
N ASP A 103 -6.15 21.33 -21.09
CA ASP A 103 -5.73 21.34 -22.50
C ASP A 103 -4.39 20.60 -22.67
N ILE A 104 -4.45 19.26 -22.64
CA ILE A 104 -3.25 18.42 -22.60
C ILE A 104 -2.59 18.40 -23.98
N GLN A 105 -1.39 18.99 -24.10
CA GLN A 105 -0.56 18.91 -25.31
C GLN A 105 0.47 17.78 -25.21
N HIS A 106 1.02 17.56 -24.02
CA HIS A 106 1.93 16.45 -23.74
C HIS A 106 1.79 15.99 -22.29
N GLU A 107 1.93 14.68 -22.08
CA GLU A 107 1.92 14.04 -20.77
C GLU A 107 3.31 13.53 -20.41
N TYR A 108 3.82 13.92 -19.24
CA TYR A 108 5.09 13.47 -18.68
C TYR A 108 4.87 12.68 -17.40
N TYR A 109 5.86 11.89 -17.02
CA TYR A 109 5.91 11.24 -15.71
C TYR A 109 6.99 11.91 -14.86
N VAL A 110 6.73 12.19 -13.58
CA VAL A 110 7.76 12.57 -12.61
C VAL A 110 7.52 11.93 -11.25
N ALA A 111 8.59 11.53 -10.56
CA ALA A 111 8.48 10.98 -9.21
C ALA A 111 9.73 11.25 -8.36
N ALA A 112 9.52 11.29 -7.04
CA ALA A 112 10.54 11.26 -6.01
C ALA A 112 10.37 10.00 -5.17
N LEU A 113 11.46 9.25 -4.97
CA LEU A 113 11.50 8.09 -4.07
C LEU A 113 12.90 7.84 -3.53
N THR A 114 13.00 7.16 -2.37
CA THR A 114 14.28 6.73 -1.82
C THR A 114 14.79 5.51 -2.58
N ASP A 115 15.89 5.67 -3.30
CA ASP A 115 16.58 4.57 -3.94
C ASP A 115 17.45 3.83 -2.92
N ARG A 116 17.13 2.54 -2.71
CA ARG A 116 17.79 1.73 -1.67
C ARG A 116 19.24 1.39 -2.01
N ALA A 117 19.61 1.34 -3.29
CA ALA A 117 20.95 0.97 -3.72
C ALA A 117 21.95 2.11 -3.48
N THR A 118 21.55 3.33 -3.83
CA THR A 118 22.35 4.55 -3.67
C THR A 118 22.15 5.22 -2.31
N GLN A 119 21.10 4.84 -1.57
CA GLN A 119 20.69 5.44 -0.29
C GLN A 119 20.43 6.95 -0.41
N LYS A 120 19.96 7.38 -1.59
CA LYS A 120 19.64 8.77 -1.91
C LYS A 120 18.21 8.86 -2.42
N VAL A 121 17.64 10.06 -2.38
CA VAL A 121 16.41 10.34 -3.10
C VAL A 121 16.72 10.37 -4.59
N ALA A 122 16.05 9.51 -5.35
CA ALA A 122 16.04 9.54 -6.80
C ALA A 122 14.87 10.41 -7.26
N MET A 123 15.19 11.47 -8.00
CA MET A 123 14.19 12.19 -8.80
C MET A 123 14.20 11.57 -10.19
N MET A 124 13.05 11.08 -10.62
CA MET A 124 12.85 10.41 -11.90
C MET A 124 11.90 11.21 -12.78
N ALA A 125 12.16 11.25 -14.08
CA ALA A 125 11.29 11.86 -15.06
C ALA A 125 11.27 11.05 -16.36
N SER A 126 10.14 11.04 -17.06
CA SER A 126 10.02 10.43 -18.39
C SER A 126 9.12 11.23 -19.32
N SER A 127 9.40 11.15 -20.63
CA SER A 127 8.54 11.66 -21.70
C SER A 127 7.24 10.87 -21.86
N GLU A 128 7.16 9.68 -21.25
CA GLU A 128 6.03 8.76 -21.36
C GLU A 128 5.08 8.87 -20.16
N GLY A 129 4.41 10.02 -20.03
CA GLY A 129 3.34 10.19 -19.04
C GLY A 129 2.06 9.44 -19.41
N GLY A 130 1.18 9.26 -18.42
CA GLY A 130 -0.13 8.60 -18.61
C GLY A 130 -0.05 7.08 -18.76
N MET A 131 1.16 6.49 -18.71
CA MET A 131 1.41 5.06 -18.79
C MET A 131 1.93 4.50 -17.46
N ASP A 132 1.99 3.17 -17.37
CA ASP A 132 2.61 2.48 -16.24
C ASP A 132 4.13 2.61 -16.32
N ILE A 133 4.76 3.20 -15.30
CA ILE A 133 6.20 3.52 -15.38
C ILE A 133 7.06 2.26 -15.35
N GLU A 134 6.56 1.19 -14.73
CA GLU A 134 7.16 -0.13 -14.72
C GLU A 134 7.25 -0.74 -16.12
N GLU A 135 6.21 -0.56 -16.95
CA GLU A 135 6.24 -0.98 -18.36
C GLU A 135 7.28 -0.18 -19.15
N VAL A 136 7.39 1.14 -18.91
CA VAL A 136 8.42 2.00 -19.54
C VAL A 136 9.82 1.56 -19.10
N ALA A 137 10.02 1.28 -17.81
CA ALA A 137 11.30 0.85 -17.26
C ALA A 137 11.75 -0.51 -17.82
N HIS A 138 10.82 -1.41 -18.13
CA HIS A 138 11.12 -2.70 -18.74
C HIS A 138 11.39 -2.57 -20.25
N ASN A 139 10.53 -1.85 -20.98
CA ASN A 139 10.54 -1.86 -22.45
C ASN A 139 11.43 -0.78 -23.08
N THR A 140 11.49 0.40 -22.46
CA THR A 140 12.21 1.58 -22.97
C THR A 140 12.90 2.32 -21.80
N PRO A 141 13.83 1.66 -21.06
CA PRO A 141 14.48 2.22 -19.88
C PRO A 141 15.22 3.53 -20.17
N GLU A 142 15.68 3.75 -21.40
CA GLU A 142 16.37 4.97 -21.85
C GLU A 142 15.50 6.22 -21.81
N LYS A 143 14.17 6.06 -21.80
CA LYS A 143 13.22 7.19 -21.66
C LYS A 143 13.04 7.65 -20.21
N ILE A 144 13.68 6.98 -19.25
CA ILE A 144 13.61 7.33 -17.84
C ILE A 144 14.92 7.98 -17.42
N ILE A 145 14.84 9.26 -17.10
CA ILE A 145 15.97 10.07 -16.66
C ILE A 145 15.92 10.15 -15.15
N LYS A 146 17.08 9.98 -14.52
CA LYS A 146 17.20 9.93 -13.06
C LYS A 146 18.35 10.79 -12.60
N VAL A 147 18.13 11.55 -11.54
CA VAL A 147 19.19 12.24 -10.80
C VAL A 147 19.11 11.82 -9.34
N PHE A 148 20.26 11.60 -8.72
CA PHE A 148 20.35 11.23 -7.32
C PHE A 148 20.71 12.47 -6.49
N VAL A 149 19.82 12.84 -5.58
CA VAL A 149 19.92 14.07 -4.82
C VAL A 149 20.85 13.89 -3.63
N ASP A 150 21.77 14.82 -3.45
CA ASP A 150 22.58 14.88 -2.24
C ASP A 150 21.73 15.39 -1.07
N PRO A 151 21.59 14.63 0.04
CA PRO A 151 20.72 15.02 1.15
C PRO A 151 21.09 16.35 1.82
N LEU A 152 22.37 16.77 1.77
CA LEU A 152 22.82 18.01 2.39
C LEU A 152 22.49 19.23 1.51
N VAL A 153 22.53 19.06 0.19
CA VAL A 153 22.34 20.15 -0.78
C VAL A 153 20.87 20.28 -1.20
N GLY A 154 20.16 19.16 -1.31
CA GLY A 154 18.84 19.10 -1.95
C GLY A 154 18.90 19.14 -3.48
N LEU A 155 17.73 19.11 -4.12
CA LEU A 155 17.63 19.10 -5.58
C LEU A 155 18.10 20.43 -6.16
N THR A 156 19.22 20.39 -6.90
CA THR A 156 19.81 21.58 -7.51
C THR A 156 19.09 22.01 -8.79
N ASP A 157 19.23 23.29 -9.17
CA ASP A 157 18.68 23.80 -10.44
C ASP A 157 19.27 23.08 -11.64
N ALA A 158 20.55 22.70 -11.58
CA ALA A 158 21.21 21.94 -12.64
C ALA A 158 20.56 20.56 -12.83
N GLN A 159 20.35 19.82 -11.75
CA GLN A 159 19.69 18.50 -11.78
C GLN A 159 18.22 18.59 -12.23
N ALA A 160 17.48 19.58 -11.72
CA ALA A 160 16.09 19.79 -12.15
C ALA A 160 16.01 20.19 -13.64
N THR A 161 16.97 21.00 -14.12
CA THR A 161 17.04 21.39 -15.54
C THR A 161 17.41 20.20 -16.43
N GLU A 162 18.31 19.33 -15.96
CA GLU A 162 18.66 18.08 -16.63
C GLU A 162 17.43 17.19 -16.83
N LEU A 163 16.64 16.97 -15.78
CA LEU A 163 15.39 16.22 -15.87
C LEU A 163 14.40 16.87 -16.86
N ALA A 164 14.11 18.17 -16.69
CA ALA A 164 13.12 18.87 -17.51
C ALA A 164 13.49 18.89 -19.00
N LYS A 165 14.75 19.21 -19.32
CA LYS A 165 15.21 19.19 -20.72
C LYS A 165 15.29 17.79 -21.27
N GLY A 166 15.73 16.83 -20.45
CA GLY A 166 15.92 15.45 -20.85
C GLY A 166 14.61 14.77 -21.27
N ILE A 167 13.49 15.06 -20.60
CA ILE A 167 12.17 14.56 -21.01
C ILE A 167 11.57 15.32 -22.22
N GLY A 168 12.28 16.32 -22.75
CA GLY A 168 11.83 17.11 -23.90
C GLY A 168 10.82 18.21 -23.55
N MET A 169 10.87 18.78 -22.33
CA MET A 169 10.03 19.93 -21.98
C MET A 169 10.32 21.12 -22.92
N PRO A 170 9.31 21.77 -23.52
CA PRO A 170 9.50 22.94 -24.38
C PRO A 170 10.26 24.07 -23.67
N GLU A 171 11.12 24.78 -24.41
CA GLU A 171 12.05 25.77 -23.86
C GLU A 171 11.37 26.85 -22.99
N GLY A 172 10.20 27.35 -23.42
CA GLY A 172 9.41 28.33 -22.66
C GLY A 172 8.85 27.82 -21.33
N SER A 173 8.78 26.50 -21.16
CA SER A 173 8.15 25.83 -20.01
C SER A 173 9.17 25.17 -19.08
N VAL A 174 10.46 25.11 -19.48
CA VAL A 174 11.54 24.50 -18.68
C VAL A 174 11.65 25.14 -17.30
N ALA A 175 11.58 26.46 -17.19
CA ALA A 175 11.69 27.15 -15.90
C ALA A 175 10.57 26.75 -14.93
N GLN A 176 9.34 26.59 -15.43
CA GLN A 176 8.19 26.15 -14.63
C GLN A 176 8.29 24.67 -14.26
N ALA A 177 8.78 23.82 -15.16
CA ALA A 177 9.04 22.41 -14.88
C ALA A 177 10.13 22.25 -13.79
N VAL A 178 11.21 23.02 -13.85
CA VAL A 178 12.27 23.06 -12.83
C VAL A 178 11.70 23.44 -11.46
N ASP A 179 10.92 24.52 -11.39
CA ASP A 179 10.27 24.96 -10.15
C ASP A 179 9.33 23.87 -9.60
N THR A 180 8.55 23.22 -10.47
CA THR A 180 7.64 22.12 -10.09
C THR A 180 8.40 20.92 -9.53
N LEU A 181 9.49 20.50 -10.16
CA LEU A 181 10.33 19.39 -9.71
C LEU A 181 10.96 19.66 -8.33
N LYS A 182 11.43 20.89 -8.12
CA LYS A 182 11.99 21.31 -6.82
C LYS A 182 10.93 21.32 -5.73
N LYS A 183 9.72 21.82 -6.01
CA LYS A 183 8.59 21.79 -5.08
C LYS A 183 8.14 20.38 -4.77
N LEU A 184 8.11 19.47 -5.75
CA LEU A 184 7.83 18.05 -5.53
C LEU A 184 8.88 17.42 -4.60
N TYR A 185 10.17 17.71 -4.82
CA TYR A 185 11.25 17.24 -3.94
C TYR A 185 11.10 17.78 -2.50
N THR A 186 10.86 19.07 -2.33
CA THR A 186 10.61 19.67 -1.01
C THR A 186 9.40 19.03 -0.33
N CYS A 187 8.30 18.85 -1.07
CA CYS A 187 7.11 18.15 -0.59
C CYS A 187 7.44 16.73 -0.12
N TYR A 188 8.19 15.96 -0.91
CA TYR A 188 8.61 14.61 -0.55
C TYR A 188 9.38 14.59 0.78
N MET A 189 10.36 15.49 0.92
CA MET A 189 11.24 15.55 2.09
C MET A 189 10.53 16.03 3.36
N GLU A 190 9.67 17.03 3.26
CA GLU A 190 9.01 17.62 4.43
C GLU A 190 7.80 16.83 4.93
N THR A 191 7.27 15.92 4.11
CA THR A 191 6.11 15.10 4.48
C THR A 191 6.48 13.66 4.87
N ASP A 192 7.77 13.32 4.87
CA ASP A 192 8.26 11.94 5.03
C ASP A 192 7.57 10.96 4.07
N ALA A 193 7.37 11.42 2.83
CA ALA A 193 6.89 10.56 1.77
C ALA A 193 7.93 9.46 1.49
N SER A 194 7.47 8.24 1.22
CA SER A 194 8.27 7.16 0.65
C SER A 194 8.13 7.08 -0.87
N LEU A 195 7.07 7.69 -1.42
CA LEU A 195 6.85 7.93 -2.84
C LEU A 195 6.02 9.21 -3.01
N ALA A 196 6.47 10.12 -3.86
CA ALA A 196 5.67 11.22 -4.38
C ALA A 196 5.73 11.18 -5.92
N GLU A 197 4.63 10.78 -6.54
CA GLU A 197 4.51 10.57 -7.98
C GLU A 197 3.47 11.52 -8.57
N ILE A 198 3.79 12.11 -9.73
CA ILE A 198 2.86 12.86 -10.57
C ILE A 198 2.82 12.16 -11.92
N ASN A 199 1.68 11.56 -12.24
CA ASN A 199 1.49 10.80 -13.48
C ASN A 199 0.06 10.93 -14.03
N PRO A 200 -0.23 11.88 -14.94
CA PRO A 200 0.75 12.70 -15.66
C PRO A 200 1.02 14.08 -15.04
N LEU A 201 2.25 14.56 -15.25
CA LEU A 201 2.59 15.98 -15.26
C LEU A 201 2.34 16.48 -16.69
N ILE A 202 1.40 17.39 -16.87
CA ILE A 202 0.99 17.83 -18.22
C ILE A 202 1.61 19.16 -18.60
N HIS A 203 1.79 19.36 -19.90
CA HIS A 203 2.08 20.64 -20.52
C HIS A 203 0.89 21.07 -21.36
N GLU A 204 0.40 22.29 -21.12
CA GLU A 204 -0.75 22.88 -21.83
C GLU A 204 -0.35 23.76 -23.02
N GLY A 205 -1.31 24.07 -23.91
CA GLY A 205 -1.06 24.88 -25.10
C GLY A 205 -0.59 26.31 -24.81
N ASN A 206 -0.87 26.81 -23.60
CA ASN A 206 -0.39 28.11 -23.12
C ASN A 206 1.00 28.05 -22.44
N GLY A 207 1.66 26.88 -22.44
CA GLY A 207 2.95 26.66 -21.78
C GLY A 207 2.86 26.24 -20.31
N THR A 208 1.67 26.16 -19.72
CA THR A 208 1.51 25.85 -18.30
C THR A 208 1.84 24.38 -18.02
N VAL A 209 2.66 24.14 -17.01
CA VAL A 209 2.95 22.83 -16.44
C VAL A 209 2.06 22.58 -15.21
N LYS A 210 1.32 21.46 -15.18
CA LYS A 210 0.41 21.10 -14.07
C LYS A 210 0.51 19.62 -13.70
N ALA A 211 0.34 19.32 -12.42
CA ALA A 211 0.17 17.96 -11.91
C ALA A 211 -1.30 17.53 -12.10
N LEU A 212 -1.59 16.77 -13.16
CA LEU A 212 -2.95 16.33 -13.50
C LEU A 212 -3.39 15.15 -12.62
N ASP A 213 -2.46 14.34 -12.15
CA ASP A 213 -2.72 13.26 -11.20
C ASP A 213 -1.54 13.16 -10.23
N ALA A 214 -1.80 12.63 -9.03
CA ALA A 214 -0.76 12.48 -8.02
C ALA A 214 -1.02 11.25 -7.14
N LYS A 215 0.06 10.54 -6.82
CA LYS A 215 0.05 9.38 -5.93
C LYS A 215 1.12 9.54 -4.87
N PHE A 216 0.72 9.37 -3.62
CA PHE A 216 1.61 9.51 -2.47
C PHE A 216 1.56 8.26 -1.60
N ASN A 217 2.76 7.80 -1.21
CA ASN A 217 2.94 6.90 -0.08
C ASN A 217 3.79 7.61 0.97
N PHE A 218 3.42 7.48 2.23
CA PHE A 218 4.17 8.01 3.37
C PHE A 218 4.82 6.88 4.16
N ASP A 219 6.00 7.16 4.74
CA ASP A 219 6.61 6.26 5.70
C ASP A 219 5.76 6.18 6.97
N SER A 220 5.21 5.00 7.26
CA SER A 220 4.40 4.78 8.47
C SER A 220 5.18 5.04 9.75
N ASN A 221 6.51 4.90 9.73
CA ASN A 221 7.36 5.14 10.89
C ASN A 221 7.52 6.63 11.22
N ALA A 222 7.21 7.53 10.29
CA ALA A 222 7.28 8.97 10.49
C ALA A 222 5.92 9.60 10.86
N LEU A 223 4.82 8.86 10.76
CA LEU A 223 3.47 9.42 10.94
C LEU A 223 3.22 10.02 12.32
N PHE A 224 3.97 9.63 13.36
CA PHE A 224 3.86 10.20 14.70
C PHE A 224 4.13 11.72 14.74
N ARG A 225 4.85 12.25 13.74
CA ARG A 225 5.13 13.69 13.61
C ARG A 225 4.31 14.38 12.50
N HIS A 226 3.36 13.68 11.88
CA HIS A 226 2.49 14.19 10.81
C HIS A 226 0.99 13.93 11.09
N PRO A 227 0.42 14.49 12.17
CA PRO A 227 -0.99 14.30 12.49
C PRO A 227 -1.94 14.75 11.36
N GLU A 228 -1.55 15.75 10.58
CA GLU A 228 -2.28 16.24 9.41
C GLU A 228 -2.34 15.21 8.26
N ILE A 229 -1.30 14.38 8.12
CA ILE A 229 -1.28 13.29 7.12
C ILE A 229 -2.07 12.10 7.64
N VAL A 230 -1.93 11.75 8.93
CA VAL A 230 -2.71 10.67 9.57
C VAL A 230 -4.21 10.91 9.44
N ALA A 231 -4.66 12.16 9.49
CA ALA A 231 -6.06 12.52 9.30
C ALA A 231 -6.62 12.17 7.90
N TYR A 232 -5.77 11.92 6.91
CA TYR A 232 -6.17 11.47 5.57
C TYR A 232 -6.40 9.97 5.44
N ARG A 233 -6.00 9.16 6.44
CA ARG A 233 -6.08 7.70 6.37
C ARG A 233 -7.52 7.25 6.10
N ASP A 234 -7.70 6.53 5.01
CA ASP A 234 -8.97 5.90 4.66
C ASP A 234 -8.89 4.40 4.93
N LEU A 235 -9.60 3.95 5.97
CA LEU A 235 -9.66 2.54 6.35
C LEU A 235 -10.53 1.71 5.39
N ASP A 236 -11.39 2.33 4.57
CA ASP A 236 -12.14 1.59 3.54
C ASP A 236 -11.25 1.10 2.39
N GLU A 237 -10.00 1.58 2.31
CA GLU A 237 -8.99 1.23 1.31
C GLU A 237 -7.91 0.26 1.86
N GLU A 238 -8.08 -0.23 3.08
CA GLU A 238 -7.18 -1.18 3.73
C GLU A 238 -7.93 -2.50 4.02
N ASP A 239 -7.19 -3.60 4.12
CA ASP A 239 -7.77 -4.90 4.47
C ASP A 239 -8.26 -4.90 5.93
N ALA A 240 -9.48 -5.39 6.16
CA ALA A 240 -10.13 -5.32 7.47
C ALA A 240 -9.40 -6.15 8.54
N ASP A 241 -8.77 -7.26 8.15
CA ASP A 241 -8.00 -8.12 9.04
C ASP A 241 -6.65 -7.46 9.38
N GLU A 242 -6.02 -6.78 8.42
CA GLU A 242 -4.82 -5.97 8.67
C GLU A 242 -5.11 -4.80 9.63
N ILE A 243 -6.24 -4.12 9.47
CA ILE A 243 -6.67 -3.05 10.38
C ILE A 243 -6.85 -3.58 11.78
N GLU A 244 -7.53 -4.71 11.95
CA GLU A 244 -7.75 -5.32 13.27
C GLU A 244 -6.44 -5.77 13.90
N ALA A 245 -5.56 -6.43 13.12
CA ALA A 245 -4.23 -6.84 13.56
C ALA A 245 -3.40 -5.64 14.07
N SER A 246 -3.46 -4.51 13.37
CA SER A 246 -2.70 -3.30 13.72
C SER A 246 -3.05 -2.74 15.11
N LYS A 247 -4.27 -2.98 15.62
CA LYS A 247 -4.69 -2.55 16.98
C LYS A 247 -3.93 -3.26 18.09
N PHE A 248 -3.29 -4.39 17.78
CA PHE A 248 -2.52 -5.21 18.71
C PHE A 248 -1.02 -5.22 18.37
N ASP A 249 -0.57 -4.29 17.52
CA ASP A 249 0.77 -4.24 16.92
C ASP A 249 1.17 -5.55 16.22
N LEU A 250 0.21 -6.22 15.59
CA LEU A 250 0.47 -7.41 14.79
C LEU A 250 0.69 -6.99 13.33
N ALA A 251 1.82 -7.40 12.75
CA ALA A 251 2.04 -7.24 11.31
C ALA A 251 1.42 -8.47 10.61
N TYR A 252 0.24 -8.28 10.03
CA TYR A 252 -0.55 -9.33 9.39
C TYR A 252 -0.75 -8.98 7.91
N ILE A 253 -0.76 -9.99 7.03
CA ILE A 253 -1.15 -9.85 5.62
C ILE A 253 -1.94 -11.11 5.24
N SER A 254 -3.14 -10.93 4.70
CA SER A 254 -3.99 -12.02 4.21
C SER A 254 -3.43 -12.63 2.92
N LEU A 255 -3.52 -13.96 2.79
CA LEU A 255 -3.14 -14.70 1.59
C LEU A 255 -4.22 -15.75 1.25
N ASP A 256 -4.16 -16.29 0.03
CA ASP A 256 -5.20 -17.21 -0.46
C ASP A 256 -4.99 -18.69 -0.11
N GLY A 257 -4.30 -18.96 1.01
CA GLY A 257 -3.92 -20.31 1.42
C GLY A 257 -4.86 -20.98 2.43
N ASN A 258 -4.42 -22.13 2.92
CA ASN A 258 -5.16 -22.98 3.86
C ASN A 258 -4.44 -23.27 5.18
N ILE A 259 -3.18 -22.85 5.34
CA ILE A 259 -2.44 -23.00 6.61
C ILE A 259 -2.12 -21.63 7.18
N GLY A 260 -2.71 -21.30 8.32
CA GLY A 260 -2.38 -20.08 9.04
C GLY A 260 -0.99 -20.19 9.67
N CYS A 261 -0.24 -19.10 9.72
CA CYS A 261 1.05 -19.07 10.41
C CYS A 261 1.08 -17.98 11.49
N LEU A 262 1.73 -18.26 12.62
CA LEU A 262 2.03 -17.31 13.68
C LEU A 262 3.49 -17.45 14.06
N VAL A 263 4.26 -16.38 13.84
CA VAL A 263 5.71 -16.41 13.94
C VAL A 263 6.22 -15.14 14.62
N ASN A 264 7.37 -15.23 15.29
CA ASN A 264 8.07 -14.06 15.81
C ASN A 264 9.28 -13.70 14.94
N GLY A 265 9.24 -12.50 14.36
CA GLY A 265 10.22 -11.95 13.44
C GLY A 265 9.84 -12.15 11.96
N ALA A 266 9.73 -11.04 11.21
CA ALA A 266 9.33 -11.02 9.81
C ALA A 266 10.13 -11.97 8.90
N GLY A 267 11.46 -12.07 9.08
CA GLY A 267 12.29 -13.00 8.31
C GLY A 267 11.93 -14.47 8.52
N LEU A 268 11.63 -14.86 9.78
CA LEU A 268 11.20 -16.21 10.10
C LEU A 268 9.76 -16.45 9.63
N ALA A 269 8.89 -15.43 9.67
CA ALA A 269 7.52 -15.53 9.18
C ALA A 269 7.50 -15.85 7.68
N MET A 270 8.26 -15.11 6.87
CA MET A 270 8.43 -15.39 5.44
C MET A 270 9.02 -16.79 5.21
N ALA A 271 10.09 -17.16 5.91
CA ALA A 271 10.69 -18.49 5.77
C ALA A 271 9.72 -19.62 6.16
N THR A 272 8.83 -19.38 7.11
CA THR A 272 7.80 -20.35 7.52
C THR A 272 6.75 -20.53 6.43
N MET A 273 6.29 -19.43 5.81
CA MET A 273 5.39 -19.47 4.66
C MET A 273 6.02 -20.22 3.48
N ASP A 274 7.28 -19.91 3.15
CA ASP A 274 8.03 -20.60 2.10
C ASP A 274 8.17 -22.09 2.39
N THR A 275 8.40 -22.46 3.67
CA THR A 275 8.48 -23.87 4.07
C THR A 275 7.13 -24.56 3.94
N ILE A 276 6.01 -23.92 4.32
CA ILE A 276 4.65 -24.47 4.09
C ILE A 276 4.45 -24.76 2.59
N LYS A 277 4.79 -23.78 1.74
CA LYS A 277 4.68 -23.90 0.28
C LYS A 277 5.56 -25.01 -0.29
N LEU A 278 6.82 -25.08 0.15
CA LEU A 278 7.80 -26.09 -0.25
C LEU A 278 7.32 -27.51 0.06
N PHE A 279 6.57 -27.70 1.16
CA PHE A 279 6.04 -29.00 1.58
C PHE A 279 4.64 -29.30 1.01
N GLY A 280 4.11 -28.44 0.13
CA GLY A 280 2.94 -28.74 -0.71
C GLY A 280 1.59 -28.30 -0.14
N ALA A 281 1.56 -27.27 0.70
CA ALA A 281 0.33 -26.57 1.08
C ALA A 281 0.46 -25.06 0.84
N GLU A 282 -0.60 -24.29 1.10
CA GLU A 282 -0.61 -22.85 0.82
C GLU A 282 -0.65 -22.07 2.14
N PRO A 283 0.29 -21.13 2.39
CA PRO A 283 0.19 -20.24 3.54
C PRO A 283 -1.01 -19.30 3.40
N ALA A 284 -1.85 -19.24 4.43
CA ALA A 284 -3.08 -18.44 4.45
C ALA A 284 -2.86 -17.00 4.90
N ASN A 285 -1.72 -16.71 5.50
CA ASN A 285 -1.35 -15.37 5.93
C ASN A 285 0.16 -15.26 6.15
N PHE A 286 0.65 -14.02 6.17
CA PHE A 286 1.84 -13.62 6.90
C PHE A 286 1.40 -13.10 8.28
N LEU A 287 2.13 -13.44 9.34
CA LEU A 287 1.92 -12.83 10.65
C LEU A 287 3.22 -12.83 11.47
N ASP A 288 3.67 -11.63 11.82
CA ASP A 288 4.72 -11.38 12.79
C ASP A 288 4.13 -10.80 14.09
N VAL A 289 4.29 -11.54 15.19
CA VAL A 289 3.89 -11.10 16.55
C VAL A 289 4.93 -10.21 17.23
N GLY A 290 6.06 -9.95 16.57
CA GLY A 290 7.17 -9.15 17.06
C GLY A 290 7.92 -9.77 18.23
N GLY A 291 8.58 -8.93 19.02
CA GLY A 291 9.38 -9.34 20.17
C GLY A 291 8.57 -9.77 21.41
N GLY A 292 7.24 -9.60 21.40
CA GLY A 292 6.36 -9.89 22.53
C GLY A 292 5.09 -10.62 22.12
N ALA A 293 4.99 -11.90 22.49
CA ALA A 293 3.82 -12.74 22.25
C ALA A 293 3.00 -12.89 23.54
N THR A 294 2.30 -11.82 23.94
CA THR A 294 1.36 -11.89 25.07
C THR A 294 0.17 -12.78 24.72
N THR A 295 -0.51 -13.33 25.73
CA THR A 295 -1.71 -14.16 25.52
C THR A 295 -2.76 -13.43 24.70
N GLU A 296 -2.98 -12.14 24.94
CA GLU A 296 -3.91 -11.30 24.18
C GLU A 296 -3.53 -11.23 22.70
N LYS A 297 -2.27 -10.89 22.37
CA LYS A 297 -1.79 -10.83 20.99
C LYS A 297 -1.94 -12.17 20.26
N VAL A 298 -1.62 -13.28 20.93
CA VAL A 298 -1.76 -14.63 20.33
C VAL A 298 -3.23 -15.00 20.13
N THR A 299 -4.10 -14.61 21.05
CA THR A 299 -5.55 -14.87 20.96
C THR A 299 -6.18 -14.10 19.80
N GLU A 300 -5.86 -12.82 19.67
CA GLU A 300 -6.38 -11.99 18.57
C GLU A 300 -5.81 -12.46 17.22
N ALA A 301 -4.54 -12.84 17.16
CA ALA A 301 -3.97 -13.49 15.99
C ALA A 301 -4.75 -14.73 15.55
N PHE A 302 -5.14 -15.61 16.50
CA PHE A 302 -5.96 -16.77 16.20
C PHE A 302 -7.36 -16.37 15.73
N LYS A 303 -8.02 -15.41 16.38
CA LYS A 303 -9.34 -14.91 15.97
C LYS A 303 -9.31 -14.39 14.53
N ILE A 304 -8.30 -13.58 14.19
CA ILE A 304 -8.12 -13.01 12.84
C ILE A 304 -7.93 -14.14 11.82
N MET A 305 -6.96 -15.04 12.02
CA MET A 305 -6.72 -16.15 11.08
C MET A 305 -7.96 -17.02 10.87
N LEU A 306 -8.72 -17.30 11.93
CA LEU A 306 -9.89 -18.18 11.88
C LEU A 306 -11.13 -17.52 11.25
N LYS A 307 -11.12 -16.21 10.97
CA LYS A 307 -12.16 -15.57 10.14
C LYS A 307 -12.12 -16.09 8.70
N ASN A 308 -10.93 -16.46 8.21
CA ASN A 308 -10.77 -17.05 6.89
C ASN A 308 -11.20 -18.54 6.91
N PRO A 309 -12.34 -18.92 6.31
CA PRO A 309 -12.83 -20.31 6.35
C PRO A 309 -11.95 -21.29 5.55
N LYS A 310 -11.01 -20.79 4.75
CA LYS A 310 -10.02 -21.60 4.03
C LYS A 310 -8.94 -22.14 4.97
N VAL A 311 -8.70 -21.51 6.12
CA VAL A 311 -7.73 -21.99 7.11
C VAL A 311 -8.20 -23.33 7.67
N LYS A 312 -7.40 -24.37 7.42
CA LYS A 312 -7.62 -25.75 7.85
C LYS A 312 -6.64 -26.21 8.92
N GLY A 313 -5.60 -25.44 9.20
CA GLY A 313 -4.62 -25.73 10.25
C GLY A 313 -3.76 -24.51 10.55
N ILE A 314 -3.13 -24.48 11.73
CA ILE A 314 -2.25 -23.39 12.16
C ILE A 314 -0.86 -23.94 12.48
N LEU A 315 0.18 -23.31 11.93
CA LEU A 315 1.57 -23.53 12.28
C LEU A 315 2.10 -22.36 13.12
N VAL A 316 2.36 -22.62 14.40
CA VAL A 316 3.08 -21.69 15.28
C VAL A 316 4.58 -22.03 15.21
N ASN A 317 5.40 -21.13 14.68
CA ASN A 317 6.85 -21.31 14.60
C ASN A 317 7.55 -20.20 15.38
N ILE A 318 8.13 -20.56 16.52
CA ILE A 318 8.72 -19.61 17.45
C ILE A 318 10.20 -19.91 17.67
N PHE A 319 11.01 -18.87 17.52
CA PHE A 319 12.42 -18.87 17.94
C PHE A 319 12.58 -17.90 19.10
N GLY A 320 12.59 -18.44 20.31
CA GLY A 320 12.83 -17.75 21.57
C GLY A 320 14.26 -17.20 21.64
N GLY A 321 14.39 -15.92 21.32
CA GLY A 321 15.56 -15.11 21.66
C GLY A 321 15.44 -14.59 23.09
N ILE A 322 14.98 -13.35 23.25
CA ILE A 322 14.70 -12.74 24.57
C ILE A 322 13.49 -13.38 25.25
N MET A 323 12.53 -13.88 24.47
CA MET A 323 11.31 -14.51 24.96
C MET A 323 11.56 -15.97 25.35
N ARG A 324 11.02 -16.38 26.51
CA ARG A 324 11.07 -17.77 26.98
C ARG A 324 9.96 -18.62 26.37
N CYS A 325 10.28 -19.83 25.94
CA CYS A 325 9.33 -20.74 25.29
C CYS A 325 8.17 -21.13 26.22
N ASP A 326 8.37 -21.20 27.53
CA ASP A 326 7.32 -21.54 28.50
C ASP A 326 6.23 -20.45 28.61
N THR A 327 6.62 -19.18 28.55
CA THR A 327 5.67 -18.06 28.50
C THR A 327 4.81 -18.13 27.23
N ILE A 328 5.46 -18.37 26.08
CA ILE A 328 4.76 -18.43 24.80
C ILE A 328 3.86 -19.67 24.73
N ALA A 329 4.33 -20.84 25.20
CA ALA A 329 3.53 -22.05 25.26
C ALA A 329 2.26 -21.85 26.11
N THR A 330 2.39 -21.16 27.25
CA THR A 330 1.25 -20.79 28.09
C THR A 330 0.26 -19.89 27.33
N GLY A 331 0.75 -18.88 26.61
CA GLY A 331 -0.07 -17.99 25.78
C GLY A 331 -0.80 -18.74 24.66
N VAL A 332 -0.11 -19.62 23.94
CA VAL A 332 -0.68 -20.45 22.86
C VAL A 332 -1.76 -21.38 23.40
N VAL A 333 -1.52 -22.05 24.54
CA VAL A 333 -2.52 -22.94 25.16
C VAL A 333 -3.74 -22.17 25.62
N ALA A 334 -3.55 -21.01 26.26
CA ALA A 334 -4.64 -20.16 26.71
C ALA A 334 -5.47 -19.65 25.52
N ALA A 335 -4.81 -19.12 24.49
CA ALA A 335 -5.45 -18.66 23.26
C ALA A 335 -6.25 -19.78 22.56
N ALA A 336 -5.65 -20.96 22.39
CA ALA A 336 -6.31 -22.10 21.76
C ALA A 336 -7.56 -22.57 22.52
N LYS A 337 -7.56 -22.49 23.87
CA LYS A 337 -8.73 -22.77 24.69
C LYS A 337 -9.80 -21.70 24.56
N GLU A 338 -9.41 -20.43 24.59
CA GLU A 338 -10.33 -19.29 24.50
C GLU A 338 -11.06 -19.26 23.16
N VAL A 339 -10.35 -19.47 22.05
CA VAL A 339 -10.95 -19.46 20.70
C VAL A 339 -11.64 -20.78 20.35
N HIS A 340 -11.64 -21.77 21.26
CA HIS A 340 -12.14 -23.13 21.02
C HIS A 340 -11.59 -23.72 19.72
N LEU A 341 -10.26 -23.73 19.58
CA LEU A 341 -9.58 -24.05 18.33
C LEU A 341 -10.00 -25.44 17.80
N SER A 342 -10.58 -25.46 16.60
CA SER A 342 -11.14 -26.65 15.96
C SER A 342 -10.27 -27.21 14.84
N VAL A 343 -9.27 -26.46 14.39
CA VAL A 343 -8.30 -26.87 13.37
C VAL A 343 -7.03 -27.42 14.02
N PRO A 344 -6.28 -28.34 13.37
CA PRO A 344 -5.02 -28.85 13.87
C PRO A 344 -4.01 -27.73 14.14
N LEU A 345 -3.29 -27.87 15.26
CA LEU A 345 -2.27 -26.93 15.70
C LEU A 345 -0.92 -27.65 15.76
N VAL A 346 0.02 -27.20 14.93
CA VAL A 346 1.42 -27.62 15.01
C VAL A 346 2.23 -26.49 15.63
N VAL A 347 3.04 -26.82 16.64
CA VAL A 347 3.89 -25.85 17.33
C VAL A 347 5.34 -26.31 17.26
N ARG A 348 6.19 -25.43 16.75
CA ARG A 348 7.64 -25.58 16.82
C ARG A 348 8.21 -24.44 17.65
N MET A 349 8.95 -24.79 18.70
CA MET A 349 9.62 -23.85 19.60
C MET A 349 11.10 -24.19 19.72
N LYS A 350 11.96 -23.17 19.66
CA LYS A 350 13.38 -23.24 19.98
C LYS A 350 13.78 -22.09 20.87
N GLY A 351 14.72 -22.29 21.78
CA GLY A 351 15.29 -21.21 22.60
C GLY A 351 15.25 -21.46 24.10
N THR A 352 15.26 -20.39 24.90
CA THR A 352 15.24 -20.49 26.37
C THR A 352 13.99 -21.21 26.85
N ASN A 353 14.17 -22.17 27.76
CA ASN A 353 13.10 -23.01 28.32
C ASN A 353 12.30 -23.83 27.29
N GLU A 354 12.91 -24.20 26.16
CA GLU A 354 12.29 -25.04 25.13
C GLU A 354 11.62 -26.29 25.71
N GLU A 355 12.34 -27.05 26.55
CA GLU A 355 11.83 -28.30 27.13
C GLU A 355 10.62 -28.05 28.05
N LEU A 356 10.63 -26.96 28.83
CA LEU A 356 9.49 -26.59 29.66
C LEU A 356 8.29 -26.14 28.81
N GLY A 357 8.52 -25.39 27.73
CA GLY A 357 7.49 -25.01 26.78
C GLY A 357 6.83 -26.23 26.13
N LYS A 358 7.62 -27.19 25.64
CA LYS A 358 7.11 -28.46 25.10
C LYS A 358 6.30 -29.25 26.13
N LYS A 359 6.76 -29.28 27.38
CA LYS A 359 6.02 -29.92 28.47
C LYS A 359 4.65 -29.26 28.69
N ILE A 360 4.58 -27.93 28.70
CA ILE A 360 3.32 -27.18 28.83
C ILE A 360 2.35 -27.52 27.68
N LEU A 361 2.85 -27.59 26.44
CA LEU A 361 2.02 -27.96 25.28
C LEU A 361 1.48 -29.39 25.41
N ALA A 362 2.33 -30.36 25.79
CA ALA A 362 1.96 -31.76 25.94
C ALA A 362 0.95 -32.00 27.07
N GLU A 363 1.08 -31.28 28.20
CA GLU A 363 0.21 -31.41 29.37
C GLU A 363 -1.08 -30.56 29.26
N SER A 364 -1.26 -29.80 28.17
CA SER A 364 -2.36 -28.84 28.01
C SER A 364 -3.75 -29.46 27.88
N GLY A 365 -3.82 -30.75 27.51
CA GLY A 365 -5.04 -31.47 27.14
C GLY A 365 -5.59 -31.11 25.76
N LEU A 366 -4.88 -30.29 24.98
CA LEU A 366 -5.23 -29.94 23.60
C LEU A 366 -4.50 -30.86 22.60
N PRO A 367 -5.06 -31.11 21.40
CA PRO A 367 -4.42 -31.91 20.35
C PRO A 367 -3.32 -31.11 19.63
N ILE A 368 -2.26 -30.72 20.36
CA ILE A 368 -1.13 -29.94 19.84
C ILE A 368 -0.02 -30.89 19.38
N ILE A 369 0.40 -30.75 18.12
CA ILE A 369 1.52 -31.51 17.56
C ILE A 369 2.79 -30.68 17.75
N SER A 370 3.72 -31.16 18.56
CA SER A 370 5.03 -30.51 18.76
C SER A 370 6.05 -31.00 17.72
N ALA A 371 6.81 -30.08 17.13
CA ALA A 371 7.86 -30.38 16.16
C ALA A 371 9.21 -29.79 16.58
N ASN A 372 10.32 -30.45 16.24
CA ASN A 372 11.67 -29.99 16.61
C ASN A 372 12.34 -29.16 15.51
N THR A 373 12.06 -29.48 14.24
CA THR A 373 12.63 -28.78 13.08
C THR A 373 11.53 -28.11 12.26
N MET A 374 11.89 -27.13 11.42
CA MET A 374 10.91 -26.51 10.51
C MET A 374 10.36 -27.52 9.50
N ALA A 375 11.22 -28.43 9.00
CA ALA A 375 10.80 -29.50 8.10
C ALA A 375 9.81 -30.48 8.75
N GLU A 376 10.04 -30.88 10.01
CA GLU A 376 9.08 -31.67 10.78
C GLU A 376 7.76 -30.92 10.97
N ALA A 377 7.83 -29.64 11.33
CA ALA A 377 6.64 -28.82 11.57
C ALA A 377 5.79 -28.67 10.31
N ALA A 378 6.43 -28.37 9.18
CA ALA A 378 5.77 -28.26 7.87
C ALA A 378 5.18 -29.61 7.43
N THR A 379 5.94 -30.70 7.54
CA THR A 379 5.45 -32.06 7.21
C THR A 379 4.22 -32.41 8.04
N ALA A 380 4.26 -32.14 9.35
CA ALA A 380 3.17 -32.43 10.26
C ALA A 380 1.91 -31.62 9.94
N ILE A 381 2.04 -30.31 9.70
CA ILE A 381 0.86 -29.47 9.45
C ILE A 381 0.23 -29.80 8.10
N VAL A 382 1.04 -30.05 7.06
CA VAL A 382 0.54 -30.47 5.74
C VAL A 382 -0.18 -31.81 5.82
N ALA A 383 0.33 -32.75 6.61
CA ALA A 383 -0.33 -34.03 6.82
C ALA A 383 -1.65 -33.89 7.60
N ALA A 384 -1.73 -32.93 8.53
CA ALA A 384 -2.91 -32.73 9.37
C ALA A 384 -4.08 -32.02 8.66
N VAL A 385 -3.82 -31.27 7.59
CA VAL A 385 -4.85 -30.54 6.81
C VAL A 385 -5.31 -31.25 5.54
N LYS A 386 -4.75 -32.44 5.25
CA LYS A 386 -5.22 -33.35 4.20
C LYS A 386 -6.26 -34.30 4.78
#